data_AF-A0A846Y544-F1
#
_entry.id   AF-A0A846Y544-F1
#
_cell.length_a   1.000
_cell.length_b   1.000
_cell.length_c   1.000
_cell.angle_alpha   90.00
_cell.angle_beta   90.00
_cell.angle_gamma   90.00
#
_symmetry.space_group_name_H-M   'P 1'
#
loop_
_entity.id
_entity.type
_entity.pdbx_description
1 polymer ?
#
loop_
_entity_poly.entity_id
_entity_poly.type
_entity_poly.pdbx_seq_one_letter_code
_entity_poly.pdbx_strand_id
1 'polypeptide(L)'
;MNRRASRGIDKRSRAKQHRAYDQRALLLAEKCRRDERIPLWVRRTSRSQLAAALTRYAVAGWMVDDVYGAFEEFRISGKKLISNPDKPVGYLCHILRFVPPEVPPALLDRARAVAEDEAERAANRRLFAEMRAAAMRAAATDSPGRAAARAVVVQLAHRNVGQERARGRQADADDRARARRTNAEADR
;
A
#
# COMPACT_ATOMS: atom_id res chain seq x y z
N MET A 1 -15.23 -59.15 40.24
CA MET A 1 -14.11 -58.49 39.53
C MET A 1 -14.69 -57.48 38.52
N ASN A 2 -14.91 -56.22 38.91
CA ASN A 2 -15.45 -55.20 38.00
C ASN A 2 -14.32 -54.27 37.53
N ARG A 3 -13.82 -54.51 36.31
CA ARG A 3 -12.89 -53.58 35.63
C ARG A 3 -13.70 -52.42 35.05
N ARG A 4 -13.68 -51.27 35.72
CA ARG A 4 -14.15 -50.00 35.13
C ARG A 4 -13.14 -49.56 34.06
N ALA A 5 -13.60 -49.39 32.83
CA ALA A 5 -12.81 -48.80 31.75
C ALA A 5 -12.41 -47.37 32.10
N SER A 6 -11.15 -46.99 31.86
CA SER A 6 -10.68 -45.62 32.04
C SER A 6 -11.35 -44.73 30.99
N ARG A 7 -12.02 -43.67 31.46
CA ARG A 7 -12.53 -42.61 30.59
C ARG A 7 -11.32 -41.91 29.97
N GLY A 8 -11.09 -42.13 28.68
CA GLY A 8 -10.07 -41.42 27.91
C GLY A 8 -10.27 -39.92 28.06
N ILE A 9 -9.22 -39.22 28.49
CA ILE A 9 -9.19 -37.76 28.51
C ILE A 9 -9.17 -37.31 27.05
N ASP A 10 -10.32 -36.87 26.55
CA ASP A 10 -10.44 -36.16 25.28
C ASP A 10 -9.55 -34.91 25.34
N LYS A 11 -8.33 -35.03 24.82
CA LYS A 11 -7.44 -33.90 24.58
C LYS A 11 -8.04 -33.10 23.42
N ARG A 12 -8.99 -32.21 23.74
CA ARG A 12 -9.45 -31.17 22.81
C ARG A 12 -8.23 -30.41 22.33
N SER A 13 -7.80 -30.64 21.10
CA SER A 13 -6.74 -29.86 20.47
C SER A 13 -7.25 -28.43 20.38
N ARG A 14 -6.70 -27.55 21.23
CA ARG A 14 -7.00 -26.13 21.15
C ARG A 14 -6.53 -25.67 19.77
N ALA A 15 -7.47 -25.19 18.95
CA ALA A 15 -7.14 -24.63 17.64
C ALA A 15 -6.01 -23.61 17.81
N LYS A 16 -4.93 -23.77 17.05
CA LYS A 16 -3.79 -22.83 17.07
C LYS A 16 -4.34 -21.45 16.68
N GLN A 17 -4.54 -20.58 17.66
CA GLN A 17 -4.88 -19.18 17.38
C GLN A 17 -3.71 -18.57 16.62
N HIS A 18 -3.95 -18.24 15.35
CA HIS A 18 -2.97 -17.52 14.56
C HIS A 18 -2.78 -16.14 15.18
N ARG A 19 -1.54 -15.78 15.52
CA ARG A 19 -1.22 -14.42 15.94
C ARG A 19 -1.56 -13.48 14.78
N ALA A 20 -2.45 -12.53 15.04
CA ALA A 20 -2.70 -11.44 14.12
C ALA A 20 -1.47 -10.54 14.11
N TYR A 21 -0.66 -10.63 13.04
CA TYR A 21 0.45 -9.71 12.81
C TYR A 21 -0.05 -8.48 12.08
N ASP A 22 0.59 -7.34 12.34
CA ASP A 22 0.34 -6.12 11.57
C ASP A 22 0.57 -6.39 10.07
N GLN A 23 -0.38 -5.97 9.24
CA GLN A 23 -0.33 -6.13 7.80
C GLN A 23 0.90 -5.44 7.20
N ARG A 24 1.33 -4.31 7.77
CA ARG A 24 2.54 -3.57 7.37
C ARG A 24 3.79 -4.42 7.61
N ALA A 25 3.86 -5.08 8.77
CA ALA A 25 4.97 -5.97 9.10
C ALA A 25 5.01 -7.21 8.18
N LEU A 26 3.84 -7.76 7.85
CA LEU A 26 3.72 -8.88 6.93
C LEU A 26 4.12 -8.52 5.49
N LEU A 27 3.86 -7.28 5.06
CA LEU A 27 4.29 -6.77 3.76
C LEU A 27 5.79 -6.51 3.74
N LEU A 28 6.34 -5.85 4.76
CA LEU A 28 7.78 -5.61 4.88
C LEU A 28 8.56 -6.93 4.89
N ALA A 29 8.11 -7.90 5.69
CA ALA A 29 8.69 -9.24 5.73
C ALA A 29 8.70 -9.93 4.36
N GLU A 30 7.61 -9.82 3.59
CA GLU A 30 7.55 -10.41 2.25
C GLU A 30 8.49 -9.71 1.27
N LYS A 31 8.56 -8.37 1.32
CA LYS A 31 9.50 -7.62 0.48
C LYS A 31 10.96 -7.97 0.82
N CYS A 32 11.32 -8.07 2.11
CA CYS A 32 12.66 -8.49 2.53
C CYS A 32 13.04 -9.89 2.02
N ARG A 33 12.08 -10.81 1.84
CA ARG A 33 12.37 -12.16 1.31
C ARG A 33 12.66 -12.16 -0.19
N ARG A 34 12.04 -11.24 -0.93
CA ARG A 34 12.19 -11.11 -2.38
C ARG A 34 13.43 -10.32 -2.77
N ASP A 35 13.87 -9.40 -1.93
CA ASP A 35 15.05 -8.58 -2.19
C ASP A 35 16.34 -9.43 -2.18
N GLU A 36 17.15 -9.30 -3.23
CA GLU A 36 18.39 -10.05 -3.41
C GLU A 36 19.54 -9.53 -2.55
N ARG A 37 19.50 -8.24 -2.16
CA ARG A 37 20.52 -7.61 -1.32
C ARG A 37 20.48 -8.13 0.12
N ILE A 38 19.33 -8.65 0.54
CA ILE A 38 19.10 -9.21 1.87
C ILE A 38 19.77 -10.59 1.99
N PRO A 39 20.45 -10.89 3.11
CA PRO A 39 21.12 -12.18 3.30
C PRO A 39 20.18 -13.38 3.12
N LEU A 40 20.70 -14.46 2.52
CA LEU A 40 19.91 -15.65 2.16
C LEU A 40 19.19 -16.28 3.36
N TRP A 41 19.82 -16.28 4.54
CA TRP A 41 19.22 -16.82 5.77
C TRP A 41 17.97 -16.04 6.21
N VAL A 42 17.92 -14.72 5.96
CA VAL A 42 16.73 -13.90 6.21
C VAL A 42 15.64 -14.28 5.22
N ARG A 43 15.99 -14.40 3.92
CA ARG A 43 15.03 -14.72 2.86
C ARG A 43 14.37 -16.10 3.04
N ARG A 44 15.11 -17.05 3.60
CA ARG A 44 14.63 -18.40 3.96
C ARG A 44 13.81 -18.45 5.25
N THR A 45 13.87 -17.41 6.08
CA THR A 45 13.08 -17.34 7.31
C THR A 45 11.60 -17.20 6.98
N SER A 46 10.74 -17.82 7.79
CA SER A 46 9.29 -17.77 7.54
C SER A 46 8.76 -16.34 7.64
N ARG A 47 7.77 -16.01 6.81
CA ARG A 47 7.15 -14.67 6.76
C ARG A 47 6.61 -14.23 8.13
N SER A 48 6.02 -15.14 8.89
CA SER A 48 5.45 -14.84 10.22
C SER A 48 6.53 -14.54 11.26
N GLN A 49 7.66 -15.25 11.24
CA GLN A 49 8.80 -14.99 12.12
C GLN A 49 9.47 -13.66 11.79
N LEU A 50 9.63 -13.34 10.50
CA LEU A 50 10.13 -12.03 10.08
C LEU A 50 9.18 -10.91 10.49
N ALA A 51 7.87 -11.08 10.27
CA ALA A 51 6.89 -10.08 10.68
C ALA A 51 6.97 -9.81 12.20
N ALA A 52 7.13 -10.85 13.02
CA ALA A 52 7.32 -10.69 14.46
C ALA A 52 8.55 -9.84 14.81
N ALA A 53 9.69 -10.05 14.13
CA ALA A 53 10.92 -9.28 14.34
C ALA A 53 10.81 -7.82 13.83
N LEU A 54 10.08 -7.63 12.72
CA LEU A 54 10.01 -6.35 12.00
C LEU A 54 8.82 -5.47 12.42
N THR A 55 7.95 -5.93 13.31
CA THR A 55 6.70 -5.19 13.64
C THR A 55 6.98 -3.77 14.12
N ARG A 56 7.92 -3.57 15.05
CA ARG A 56 8.27 -2.23 15.56
C ARG A 56 8.73 -1.29 14.43
N TYR A 57 9.57 -1.79 13.54
CA TYR A 57 10.14 -1.04 12.43
C TYR A 57 9.10 -0.73 11.34
N ALA A 58 8.23 -1.70 11.03
CA ALA A 58 7.15 -1.52 10.08
C ALA A 58 6.13 -0.47 10.56
N VAL A 59 5.82 -0.44 11.86
CA VAL A 59 4.97 0.60 12.47
C VAL A 59 5.63 1.98 12.36
N ALA A 60 6.95 2.04 12.56
CA ALA A 60 7.75 3.25 12.34
C ALA A 60 7.93 3.64 10.85
N GLY A 61 7.32 2.90 9.92
CA GLY A 61 7.33 3.23 8.49
C GLY A 61 8.56 2.76 7.72
N TRP A 62 9.34 1.82 8.28
CA TRP A 62 10.50 1.26 7.60
C TRP A 62 10.14 0.54 6.31
N MET A 63 11.02 0.69 5.33
CA MET A 63 11.01 -0.02 4.05
C MET A 63 12.12 -1.07 4.02
N VAL A 64 12.17 -1.87 2.95
CA VAL A 64 13.22 -2.88 2.80
C VAL A 64 14.61 -2.27 2.74
N ASP A 65 14.76 -1.09 2.12
CA ASP A 65 16.04 -0.38 2.06
C ASP A 65 16.54 0.00 3.45
N ASP A 66 15.66 0.33 4.40
CA ASP A 66 16.05 0.61 5.78
C ASP A 66 16.54 -0.65 6.51
N VAL A 67 15.88 -1.80 6.24
CA VAL A 67 16.31 -3.09 6.76
C VAL A 67 17.68 -3.48 6.17
N TYR A 68 17.89 -3.21 4.88
CA TYR A 68 19.19 -3.41 4.23
C TYR A 68 20.26 -2.48 4.82
N GLY A 69 19.94 -1.19 4.97
CA GLY A 69 20.83 -0.20 5.59
C GLY A 69 21.22 -0.58 7.01
N ALA A 70 20.33 -1.22 7.79
CA ALA A 70 20.70 -1.73 9.11
C ALA A 70 21.75 -2.85 9.08
N PHE A 71 21.79 -3.68 8.02
CA PHE A 71 22.87 -4.63 7.82
C PHE A 71 24.18 -3.94 7.45
N GLU A 72 24.13 -2.88 6.66
CA GLU A 72 25.31 -2.08 6.31
C GLU A 72 25.86 -1.33 7.52
N GLU A 73 25.02 -0.70 8.32
CA GLU A 73 25.43 -0.04 9.56
C GLU A 73 26.11 -1.04 10.51
N PHE A 74 25.56 -2.26 10.61
CA PHE A 74 26.17 -3.32 11.39
C PHE A 74 27.55 -3.73 10.85
N ARG A 75 27.74 -3.76 9.52
CA ARG A 75 29.06 -3.99 8.90
C ARG A 75 30.04 -2.83 9.16
N ILE A 76 29.58 -1.60 9.02
CA ILE A 76 30.36 -0.37 9.27
C ILE A 76 30.81 -0.31 10.73
N SER A 77 30.00 -0.82 11.67
CA SER A 77 30.37 -0.96 13.09
C SER A 77 31.53 -1.95 13.35
N GLY A 78 32.13 -2.52 12.30
CA GLY A 78 33.26 -3.44 12.37
C GLY A 78 32.88 -4.89 12.63
N LYS A 79 31.58 -5.20 12.67
CA LYS A 79 31.08 -6.55 12.97
C LYS A 79 30.89 -7.35 11.68
N LYS A 80 31.45 -8.55 11.65
CA LYS A 80 31.25 -9.47 10.54
C LYS A 80 29.82 -10.03 10.56
N LEU A 81 29.15 -9.95 9.42
CA LEU A 81 27.85 -10.57 9.24
C LEU A 81 27.99 -12.09 9.12
N ILE A 82 27.28 -12.84 9.96
CA ILE A 82 27.26 -14.30 9.91
C ILE A 82 26.41 -14.74 8.71
N SER A 83 26.95 -15.64 7.90
CA SER A 83 26.30 -16.15 6.68
C SER A 83 25.24 -17.22 6.96
N ASN A 84 25.39 -18.01 8.02
CA ASN A 84 24.42 -19.02 8.42
C ASN A 84 24.27 -19.05 9.96
N PRO A 85 23.48 -18.14 10.54
CA PRO A 85 23.26 -18.10 11.99
C PRO A 85 22.36 -19.25 12.46
N ASP A 86 22.71 -19.90 13.58
CA ASP A 86 21.88 -20.95 14.20
C ASP A 86 20.48 -20.45 14.58
N LYS A 87 20.38 -19.16 14.96
CA LYS A 87 19.14 -18.49 15.34
C LYS A 87 18.92 -17.26 14.45
N PRO A 88 18.44 -17.43 13.21
CA PRO A 88 18.35 -16.35 12.23
C PRO A 88 17.48 -15.19 12.72
N VAL A 89 16.30 -15.47 13.27
CA VAL A 89 15.38 -14.43 13.78
C VAL A 89 16.00 -13.65 14.94
N GLY A 90 16.63 -14.36 15.88
CA GLY A 90 17.29 -13.73 17.03
C GLY A 90 18.46 -12.86 16.60
N TYR A 91 19.25 -13.33 15.62
CA TYR A 91 20.35 -12.58 15.05
C TYR A 91 19.88 -11.34 14.29
N LEU A 92 18.78 -11.44 13.53
CA LEU A 92 18.15 -10.29 12.90
C LEU A 92 17.73 -9.24 13.95
N CYS A 93 17.03 -9.64 15.01
CA CYS A 93 16.65 -8.73 16.08
C CYS A 93 17.87 -8.07 16.75
N HIS A 94 18.97 -8.81 16.90
CA HIS A 94 20.21 -8.28 17.44
C HIS A 94 20.81 -7.19 16.53
N ILE A 95 20.87 -7.43 15.21
CA ILE A 95 21.34 -6.46 14.22
C ILE A 95 20.47 -5.21 14.25
N LEU A 96 19.15 -5.38 14.17
CA LEU A 96 18.21 -4.27 14.14
C LEU A 96 18.26 -3.40 15.41
N ARG A 97 18.71 -3.94 16.55
CA ARG A 97 18.87 -3.18 17.81
C ARG A 97 19.98 -2.13 17.74
N PHE A 98 20.94 -2.25 16.81
CA PHE A 98 21.99 -1.23 16.63
C PHE A 98 21.47 0.04 15.98
N VAL A 99 20.31 -0.03 15.33
CA VAL A 99 19.70 1.12 14.67
C VAL A 99 18.43 1.53 15.41
N PRO A 100 18.31 2.79 15.84
CA PRO A 100 17.08 3.28 16.43
C PRO A 100 15.95 3.25 15.37
N PRO A 101 14.80 2.61 15.64
CA PRO A 101 13.69 2.54 14.69
C PRO A 101 13.11 3.90 14.28
N GLU A 102 13.37 4.94 15.06
CA GLU A 102 12.90 6.30 14.87
C GLU A 102 13.71 7.05 13.81
N VAL A 103 14.92 6.56 13.47
CA VAL A 103 15.79 7.13 12.44
C VAL A 103 16.13 6.05 11.42
N PRO A 104 15.31 5.88 10.36
CA PRO A 104 15.55 4.86 9.35
C PRO A 104 16.86 5.15 8.57
N PRO A 105 17.76 4.17 8.40
CA PRO A 105 19.07 4.40 7.77
C PRO A 105 18.99 4.94 6.34
N ALA A 106 18.02 4.49 5.53
CA ALA A 106 17.88 4.91 4.15
C ALA A 106 16.98 6.14 3.99
N LEU A 107 16.71 6.88 5.07
CA LEU A 107 15.84 8.07 5.02
C LEU A 107 16.41 9.15 4.09
N LEU A 108 17.72 9.41 4.18
CA LEU A 108 18.40 10.42 3.36
C LEU A 108 18.51 10.00 1.88
N ASP A 109 18.78 8.73 1.61
CA ASP A 109 18.85 8.21 0.24
C ASP A 109 17.48 8.22 -0.46
N ARG A 110 16.41 7.96 0.29
CA ARG A 110 15.03 8.10 -0.23
C ARG A 110 14.69 9.55 -0.57
N ALA A 111 15.11 10.51 0.24
CA ALA A 111 14.89 11.93 -0.07
C ALA A 111 15.55 12.33 -1.40
N ARG A 112 16.73 11.76 -1.70
CA ARG A 112 17.41 11.94 -2.99
C ARG A 112 16.68 11.25 -4.14
N ALA A 113 16.30 9.99 -3.98
CA ALA A 113 15.60 9.23 -5.01
C ALA A 113 14.21 9.80 -5.37
N VAL A 114 13.48 10.37 -4.40
CA VAL A 114 12.18 11.03 -4.68
C VAL A 114 12.37 12.24 -5.60
N ALA A 115 13.44 13.02 -5.41
CA ALA A 115 13.72 14.17 -6.27
C ALA A 115 14.05 13.73 -7.71
N GLU A 116 14.75 12.61 -7.88
CA GLU A 116 15.07 12.04 -9.20
C GLU A 116 13.83 11.48 -9.92
N ASP A 117 12.97 10.75 -9.21
CA ASP A 117 11.73 10.19 -9.76
C ASP A 117 10.72 11.31 -10.12
N GLU A 118 10.66 12.40 -9.35
CA GLU A 118 9.86 13.58 -9.74
C GLU A 118 10.36 14.23 -11.04
N ALA A 119 11.68 14.29 -11.24
CA ALA A 119 12.28 14.79 -12.47
C ALA A 119 11.98 13.86 -13.66
N GLU A 120 12.05 12.55 -13.47
CA GLU A 120 11.74 11.56 -14.51
C GLU A 120 10.25 11.59 -14.89
N ARG A 121 9.34 11.67 -13.91
CA ARG A 121 7.90 11.82 -14.18
C ARG A 121 7.59 13.14 -14.88
N ALA A 122 8.31 14.21 -14.57
CA ALA A 122 8.18 15.47 -15.31
C ALA A 122 8.65 15.33 -16.76
N ALA A 123 9.75 14.63 -17.02
CA ALA A 123 10.24 14.34 -18.36
C ALA A 123 9.25 13.46 -19.16
N ASN A 124 8.74 12.39 -18.56
CA ASN A 124 7.74 11.51 -19.19
C ASN A 124 6.44 12.25 -19.49
N ARG A 125 5.97 13.13 -18.60
CA ARG A 125 4.78 13.97 -18.87
C ARG A 125 4.99 14.89 -20.08
N ARG A 126 6.18 15.47 -20.23
CA ARG A 126 6.53 16.30 -21.39
C ARG A 126 6.54 15.47 -22.67
N LEU A 127 7.19 14.29 -22.65
CA LEU A 127 7.22 13.38 -23.79
C LEU A 127 5.80 12.96 -24.24
N PHE A 128 4.93 12.56 -23.31
CA PHE A 128 3.55 12.21 -23.63
C PHE A 128 2.74 13.41 -24.15
N ALA A 129 2.98 14.62 -23.63
CA ALA A 129 2.33 15.83 -24.13
C ALA A 129 2.78 16.15 -25.56
N GLU A 130 4.08 16.01 -25.86
CA GLU A 130 4.64 16.20 -27.20
C GLU A 130 4.12 15.16 -28.19
N MET A 131 4.11 13.88 -27.81
CA MET A 131 3.53 12.81 -28.64
C MET A 131 2.03 13.06 -28.90
N ARG A 132 1.27 13.50 -27.89
CA ARG A 132 -0.14 13.85 -28.06
C ARG A 132 -0.32 15.04 -28.99
N ALA A 133 0.51 16.09 -28.86
CA ALA A 133 0.46 17.26 -29.71
C ALA A 133 0.83 16.92 -31.17
N ALA A 134 1.84 16.08 -31.37
CA ALA A 134 2.24 15.58 -32.68
C ALA A 134 1.12 14.73 -33.33
N ALA A 135 0.50 13.82 -32.57
CA ALA A 135 -0.62 13.02 -33.05
C ALA A 135 -1.85 13.88 -33.42
N MET A 136 -2.14 14.93 -32.64
CA MET A 136 -3.21 15.88 -32.94
C MET A 136 -2.93 16.72 -34.21
N ARG A 137 -1.67 17.07 -34.46
CA ARG A 137 -1.24 17.81 -35.65
C ARG A 137 -1.23 16.93 -36.90
N ALA A 138 -0.86 15.65 -36.77
CA ALA A 138 -0.78 14.70 -37.88
C ALA A 138 -2.15 14.19 -38.37
N ALA A 139 -3.18 14.20 -37.51
CA ALA A 139 -4.52 13.85 -37.93
C ALA A 139 -5.06 14.89 -38.94
N ALA A 140 -5.67 14.48 -40.05
CA ALA A 140 -6.38 15.40 -40.95
C ALA A 140 -7.61 16.02 -40.26
N THR A 141 -8.03 17.23 -40.66
CA THR A 141 -9.15 17.97 -40.03
C THR A 141 -10.46 17.19 -40.07
N ASP A 142 -10.65 16.40 -41.13
CA ASP A 142 -11.83 15.56 -41.37
C ASP A 142 -11.58 14.08 -41.12
N SER A 143 -10.57 13.74 -40.30
CA SER A 143 -10.29 12.34 -40.02
C SER A 143 -11.48 11.68 -39.29
N PRO A 144 -11.82 10.42 -39.63
CA PRO A 144 -12.94 9.70 -39.00
C PRO A 144 -12.77 9.59 -37.48
N GLY A 145 -11.53 9.53 -36.99
CA GLY A 145 -11.23 9.57 -35.56
C GLY A 145 -11.61 10.89 -34.88
N ARG A 146 -11.40 12.05 -35.53
CA ARG A 146 -11.83 13.36 -34.98
C ARG A 146 -13.34 13.54 -35.04
N ALA A 147 -13.99 13.05 -36.09
CA ALA A 147 -15.45 13.06 -36.19
C ALA A 147 -16.09 12.21 -35.08
N ALA A 148 -15.58 11.01 -34.83
CA ALA A 148 -16.03 10.15 -33.73
C ALA A 148 -15.80 10.78 -32.35
N ALA A 149 -14.63 11.37 -32.11
CA ALA A 149 -14.34 12.06 -30.85
C ALA A 149 -15.29 13.25 -30.61
N ARG A 150 -15.58 14.06 -31.64
CA ARG A 150 -16.54 15.17 -31.56
C ARG A 150 -17.95 14.69 -31.22
N ALA A 151 -18.40 13.59 -31.85
CA ALA A 151 -19.72 13.01 -31.57
C ALA A 151 -19.84 12.56 -30.10
N VAL A 152 -18.79 11.94 -29.54
CA VAL A 152 -18.77 11.52 -28.13
C VAL A 152 -18.79 12.73 -27.18
N VAL A 153 -18.04 13.80 -27.48
CA VAL A 153 -18.06 15.03 -26.68
C VAL A 153 -19.45 15.67 -26.68
N VAL A 154 -20.12 15.72 -27.83
CA VAL A 154 -21.50 16.23 -27.95
C VAL A 154 -22.47 15.38 -27.13
N GLN A 155 -22.37 14.06 -27.19
CA GLN A 155 -23.21 13.16 -26.38
C GLN A 155 -23.00 13.35 -24.88
N LEU A 156 -21.74 13.51 -24.45
CA LEU A 156 -21.40 13.80 -23.05
C LEU A 156 -21.96 15.15 -22.60
N ALA A 157 -21.85 16.19 -23.43
CA ALA A 157 -22.42 17.50 -23.14
C ALA A 157 -23.95 17.42 -22.94
N HIS A 158 -24.67 16.74 -23.84
CA HIS A 158 -26.11 16.54 -23.70
C HIS A 158 -26.48 15.76 -22.44
N ARG A 159 -25.68 14.74 -22.08
CA ARG A 159 -25.89 13.95 -20.86
C ARG A 159 -25.69 14.80 -19.60
N ASN A 160 -24.67 15.64 -19.57
CA ASN A 160 -24.37 16.51 -18.43
C ASN A 160 -25.47 17.55 -18.21
N VAL A 161 -25.94 18.21 -19.29
CA VAL A 161 -27.08 19.14 -19.22
C VAL A 161 -28.34 18.43 -18.74
N GLY A 162 -28.58 17.18 -19.16
CA GLY A 162 -29.70 16.38 -18.66
C GLY A 162 -29.60 16.08 -17.16
N GLN A 163 -28.41 15.75 -16.67
CA GLN A 163 -28.16 15.49 -15.25
C GLN A 163 -28.26 16.75 -14.38
N GLU A 164 -27.76 17.89 -14.85
CA GLU A 164 -27.91 19.18 -14.15
C GLU A 164 -29.38 19.57 -14.02
N ARG A 165 -30.16 19.42 -15.09
CA ARG A 165 -31.63 19.64 -15.04
C ARG A 165 -32.35 18.65 -14.14
N ALA A 166 -31.90 17.40 -14.05
CA ALA A 166 -32.46 16.42 -13.12
C ALA A 166 -32.14 16.79 -11.66
N ARG A 167 -30.90 17.23 -11.37
CA ARG A 167 -30.49 17.70 -10.05
C ARG A 167 -31.25 18.96 -9.61
N GLY A 168 -31.46 19.92 -10.50
CA GLY A 168 -32.29 21.11 -10.22
C GLY A 168 -33.73 20.74 -9.87
N ARG A 169 -34.36 19.85 -10.64
CA ARG A 169 -35.72 19.37 -10.34
C ARG A 169 -35.82 18.61 -9.01
N GLN A 170 -34.77 17.89 -8.63
CA GLN A 170 -34.71 17.20 -7.34
C GLN A 170 -34.58 18.21 -6.19
N ALA A 171 -33.74 19.23 -6.33
CA ALA A 171 -33.62 20.31 -5.34
C ALA A 171 -34.96 21.06 -5.15
N ASP A 172 -35.64 21.42 -6.24
CA ASP A 172 -36.97 22.07 -6.18
C ASP A 172 -38.04 21.17 -5.54
N ALA A 173 -37.93 19.85 -5.68
CA ALA A 173 -38.82 18.89 -5.04
C ALA A 173 -38.54 18.79 -3.54
N ASP A 174 -37.27 18.76 -3.15
CA ASP A 174 -36.84 18.70 -1.75
C ASP A 174 -37.20 19.99 -1.00
N ASP A 175 -37.08 21.16 -1.63
CA ASP A 175 -37.45 22.45 -1.03
C ASP A 175 -38.97 22.58 -0.82
N ARG A 176 -39.77 22.10 -1.79
CA ARG A 176 -41.23 22.00 -1.60
C ARG A 176 -41.61 21.01 -0.51
N ALA A 177 -40.88 19.91 -0.37
CA ALA A 177 -41.09 18.94 0.70
C ALA A 177 -40.73 19.53 2.08
N ARG A 178 -39.65 20.32 2.17
CA ARG A 178 -39.29 21.06 3.39
C ARG A 178 -40.35 22.09 3.76
N ALA A 179 -40.79 22.93 2.81
CA ALA A 179 -41.82 23.95 3.06
C ALA A 179 -43.16 23.35 3.54
N ARG A 180 -43.52 22.16 3.06
CA ARG A 180 -44.71 21.44 3.54
C ARG A 180 -44.56 20.94 4.98
N ARG A 181 -43.37 20.48 5.37
CA ARG A 181 -43.10 20.03 6.75
C ARG A 181 -43.13 21.20 7.73
N THR A 182 -42.53 22.33 7.38
CA THR A 182 -42.53 23.53 8.24
C THR A 182 -43.93 24.10 8.44
N ASN A 183 -44.79 24.09 7.42
CA ASN A 183 -46.18 24.54 7.56
C ASN A 183 -47.01 23.56 8.42
N ALA A 184 -46.77 22.25 8.32
CA ALA A 184 -47.46 21.26 9.14
C ALA A 184 -47.04 21.27 10.63
N GLU A 185 -45.87 21.83 10.94
CA GLU A 185 -45.38 22.04 12.31
C GLU A 185 -45.89 23.36 12.92
N ALA A 186 -46.23 24.35 12.10
CA ALA A 186 -46.78 25.63 12.54
C ALA A 186 -48.28 25.59 12.89
N ASP A 187 -49.02 24.59 12.37
CA ASP A 187 -50.46 24.38 12.63
C ASP A 187 -50.74 23.45 13.84
N ARG A 188 -49.73 23.14 14.67
CA ARG A 188 -49.87 22.39 15.93
C ARG A 188 -49.60 23.26 17.15
#